data_AF-A0A356KM74-F1
#
_entry.id   AF-A0A356KM74-F1
#
_cell.length_a   1.000
_cell.length_b   1.000
_cell.length_c   1.000
_cell.angle_alpha   90.00
_cell.angle_beta   90.00
_cell.angle_gamma   90.00
#
_symmetry.space_group_name_H-M   'P 1'
#
loop_
_entity.id
_entity.type
_entity.pdbx_description
1 polymer ?
#
loop_
_entity_poly.entity_id
_entity_poly.type
_entity_poly.pdbx_seq_one_letter_code
_entity_poly.pdbx_strand_id
1 'polypeptide(L)'
;MTRIALALCALLLLAQPCSAREGWLTVPKEALKQAKERKVPVLVEFAGSDWCAWCKKLEEEVLSRGTFQGFAKEVVLLELDFPKQTPQPKEVEARNREWAKRYEVQRFPTVLLIDHEGSEIGRMGYEQGGADSYVAKLRALLKEGFDAKTGKAKPKPKPTWTTSWQEAVAESKASGKVILADFTGSDWCGWCKRLHAEVFNTREFVAWAKERVILLELDFPSRKKQPDELKTQNEELQKRYGIEGFPTVLLLDAEGKILGRSGYLPGGPKAWIKNAVELVPALGKARARDSKE
;
A
#
# COMPACT_ATOMS: atom_id res chain seq x y z
N MET A 1 -60.33 -40.05 25.92
CA MET A 1 -60.39 -38.57 25.97
C MET A 1 -58.99 -38.04 25.75
N THR A 2 -58.78 -37.53 24.55
CA THR A 2 -57.54 -37.12 23.91
C THR A 2 -57.17 -35.70 24.34
N ARG A 3 -55.93 -35.46 24.79
CA ARG A 3 -55.24 -34.14 24.65
C ARG A 3 -53.73 -34.37 24.64
N ILE A 4 -53.16 -34.54 23.46
CA ILE A 4 -51.71 -34.45 23.20
C ILE A 4 -51.43 -32.98 22.90
N ALA A 5 -50.64 -32.32 23.75
CA ALA A 5 -50.19 -30.95 23.52
C ALA A 5 -49.07 -30.95 22.47
N LEU A 6 -49.34 -30.41 21.29
CA LEU A 6 -48.29 -30.06 20.32
C LEU A 6 -47.55 -28.82 20.83
N ALA A 7 -46.32 -29.01 21.30
CA ALA A 7 -45.37 -27.92 21.48
C ALA A 7 -44.87 -27.49 20.10
N LEU A 8 -45.32 -26.32 19.63
CA LEU A 8 -44.76 -25.65 18.46
C LEU A 8 -43.33 -25.18 18.82
N CYS A 9 -42.34 -25.97 18.45
CA CYS A 9 -40.94 -25.56 18.52
C CYS A 9 -40.71 -24.57 17.37
N ALA A 10 -40.79 -23.27 17.65
CA ALA A 10 -40.41 -22.23 16.70
C ALA A 10 -38.91 -22.36 16.40
N LEU A 11 -38.58 -22.98 15.27
CA LEU A 11 -37.23 -22.97 14.72
C LEU A 11 -36.93 -21.54 14.26
N LEU A 12 -36.35 -20.72 15.13
CA LEU A 12 -35.66 -19.50 14.71
C LEU A 12 -34.54 -19.94 13.76
N LEU A 13 -34.73 -19.68 12.45
CA LEU A 13 -33.63 -19.66 11.50
C LEU A 13 -32.68 -18.53 11.94
N LEU A 14 -31.71 -18.87 12.79
CA LEU A 14 -30.51 -18.07 12.95
C LEU A 14 -29.86 -18.02 11.56
N ALA A 15 -29.87 -16.84 10.94
CA ALA A 15 -29.08 -16.58 9.75
C ALA A 15 -27.64 -16.99 10.08
N GLN A 16 -27.19 -18.12 9.52
CA GLN A 16 -25.83 -18.56 9.71
C GLN A 16 -24.92 -17.44 9.19
N PRO A 17 -23.99 -16.93 10.01
CA PRO A 17 -23.04 -15.95 9.51
C PRO A 17 -22.32 -16.57 8.32
N CYS A 18 -22.33 -15.84 7.20
CA CYS A 18 -21.48 -16.09 6.04
C CYS A 18 -20.10 -16.54 6.55
N SER A 19 -19.74 -17.79 6.25
CA SER A 19 -18.74 -18.58 6.97
C SER A 19 -17.47 -17.77 7.26
N ALA A 20 -17.30 -17.35 8.51
CA ALA A 20 -16.06 -16.69 8.93
C ALA A 20 -14.91 -17.71 8.84
N ARG A 21 -13.83 -17.32 8.18
CA ARG A 21 -12.60 -18.11 8.16
C ARG A 21 -12.11 -18.33 9.59
N GLU A 22 -11.67 -19.54 9.91
CA GLU A 22 -11.26 -19.90 11.28
C GLU A 22 -10.18 -18.94 11.80
N GLY A 23 -10.44 -18.31 12.95
CA GLY A 23 -9.54 -17.32 13.56
C GLY A 23 -9.63 -15.89 12.99
N TRP A 24 -10.43 -15.65 11.95
CA TRP A 24 -10.62 -14.34 11.35
C TRP A 24 -11.94 -13.69 11.81
N LEU A 25 -11.84 -12.44 12.23
CA LEU A 25 -13.01 -11.61 12.50
C LEU A 25 -13.54 -11.04 11.19
N THR A 26 -14.84 -10.76 11.14
CA THR A 26 -15.49 -10.07 10.02
C THR A 26 -16.10 -8.74 10.42
N VAL A 27 -15.86 -8.30 11.67
CA VAL A 27 -16.41 -7.06 12.24
C VAL A 27 -15.26 -6.16 12.68
N PRO A 28 -15.01 -5.03 11.99
CA PRO A 28 -13.88 -4.16 12.29
C PRO A 28 -13.85 -3.63 13.73
N LYS A 29 -15.02 -3.29 14.28
CA LYS A 29 -15.12 -2.79 15.66
C LYS A 29 -14.61 -3.80 16.68
N GLU A 30 -14.90 -5.08 16.47
CA GLU A 30 -14.43 -6.16 17.33
C GLU A 30 -12.92 -6.36 17.16
N ALA A 31 -12.42 -6.31 15.93
CA ALA A 31 -10.98 -6.43 15.66
C ALA A 31 -10.16 -5.31 16.32
N LEU A 32 -10.61 -4.05 16.20
CA LEU A 32 -9.95 -2.90 16.84
C LEU A 32 -10.01 -2.98 18.37
N LYS A 33 -11.12 -3.49 18.94
CA LYS A 33 -11.25 -3.70 20.38
C LYS A 33 -10.24 -4.74 20.87
N GLN A 34 -10.18 -5.92 20.24
CA GLN A 34 -9.23 -6.97 20.61
C GLN A 34 -7.77 -6.52 20.44
N ALA A 35 -7.47 -5.76 19.40
CA ALA A 35 -6.14 -5.19 19.16
C ALA A 35 -5.72 -4.23 20.28
N LYS A 36 -6.64 -3.38 20.73
CA LYS A 36 -6.42 -2.46 21.86
C LYS A 36 -6.13 -3.21 23.15
N GLU A 37 -6.94 -4.22 23.48
CA GLU A 37 -6.80 -5.02 24.71
C GLU A 37 -5.49 -5.82 24.73
N ARG A 38 -5.11 -6.40 23.59
CA ARG A 38 -3.88 -7.20 23.45
C ARG A 38 -2.63 -6.37 23.17
N LYS A 39 -2.77 -5.07 22.83
CA LYS A 39 -1.68 -4.19 22.35
C LYS A 39 -0.94 -4.75 21.13
N VAL A 40 -1.67 -5.36 20.21
CA VAL A 40 -1.16 -5.93 18.96
C VAL A 40 -1.84 -5.26 17.76
N PRO A 41 -1.22 -5.27 16.57
CA PRO A 41 -1.84 -4.70 15.38
C PRO A 41 -2.97 -5.59 14.85
N VAL A 42 -3.81 -5.01 13.98
CA VAL A 42 -4.78 -5.75 13.17
C VAL A 42 -4.18 -5.97 11.78
N LEU A 43 -4.16 -7.21 11.32
CA LEU A 43 -3.96 -7.55 9.92
C LEU A 43 -5.34 -7.62 9.25
N VAL A 44 -5.58 -6.69 8.33
CA VAL A 44 -6.83 -6.61 7.56
C VAL A 44 -6.59 -7.16 6.17
N GLU A 45 -7.31 -8.21 5.80
CA GLU A 45 -7.37 -8.68 4.43
C GLU A 45 -8.64 -8.13 3.76
N PHE A 46 -8.45 -7.36 2.69
CA PHE A 46 -9.49 -7.07 1.74
C PHE A 46 -9.46 -8.19 0.69
N ALA A 47 -10.50 -9.01 0.65
CA ALA A 47 -10.58 -10.21 -0.18
C ALA A 47 -11.74 -10.14 -1.19
N GLY A 48 -11.63 -10.94 -2.26
CA GLY A 48 -12.73 -11.20 -3.18
C GLY A 48 -12.99 -12.70 -3.26
N SER A 49 -13.67 -13.26 -2.26
CA SER A 49 -13.78 -14.69 -1.98
C SER A 49 -14.15 -15.55 -3.20
N ASP A 50 -15.11 -15.11 -4.03
CA ASP A 50 -15.68 -15.93 -5.11
C ASP A 50 -15.13 -15.64 -6.52
N TRP A 51 -14.27 -14.64 -6.70
CA TRP A 51 -13.81 -14.19 -8.03
C TRP A 51 -12.33 -13.84 -8.13
N CYS A 52 -11.63 -13.67 -7.01
CA CYS A 52 -10.24 -13.21 -6.98
C CYS A 52 -9.25 -14.39 -6.96
N ALA A 53 -8.68 -14.73 -8.12
CA ALA A 53 -7.67 -15.80 -8.22
C ALA A 53 -6.41 -15.53 -7.36
N TRP A 54 -5.97 -14.27 -7.26
CA TRP A 54 -4.82 -13.89 -6.44
C TRP A 54 -5.09 -13.99 -4.94
N CYS A 55 -6.35 -13.83 -4.52
CA CYS A 55 -6.75 -14.01 -3.13
C CYS A 55 -6.68 -15.51 -2.77
N LYS A 56 -7.15 -16.39 -3.68
CA LYS A 56 -6.99 -17.85 -3.53
C LYS A 56 -5.52 -18.26 -3.48
N LYS A 57 -4.66 -17.67 -4.31
CA LYS A 57 -3.21 -17.92 -4.22
C LYS A 57 -2.60 -17.43 -2.92
N LEU A 58 -3.00 -16.26 -2.42
CA LEU A 58 -2.53 -15.76 -1.12
C LEU A 58 -2.97 -16.71 0.01
N GLU A 59 -4.21 -17.18 -0.05
CA GLU A 59 -4.75 -18.17 0.89
C GLU A 59 -3.92 -19.46 0.86
N GLU A 60 -3.77 -20.04 -0.32
CA GLU A 60 -3.10 -21.31 -0.54
C GLU A 60 -1.60 -21.22 -0.23
N GLU A 61 -0.88 -20.21 -0.69
CA GLU A 61 0.59 -20.19 -0.59
C GLU A 61 1.10 -19.56 0.72
N VAL A 62 0.27 -18.76 1.40
CA VAL A 62 0.67 -17.99 2.58
C VAL A 62 -0.25 -18.25 3.76
N LEU A 63 -1.51 -17.82 3.69
CA LEU A 63 -2.33 -17.64 4.89
C LEU A 63 -2.72 -18.99 5.53
N SER A 64 -2.87 -20.05 4.74
CA SER A 64 -3.14 -21.42 5.23
C SER A 64 -1.90 -22.15 5.77
N ARG A 65 -0.69 -21.59 5.62
CA ARG A 65 0.56 -22.28 5.98
C ARG A 65 0.90 -22.10 7.44
N GLY A 66 1.53 -23.12 8.02
CA GLY A 66 1.93 -23.15 9.44
C GLY A 66 2.76 -21.94 9.87
N THR A 67 3.65 -21.44 9.02
CA THR A 67 4.42 -20.22 9.30
C THR A 67 3.52 -19.00 9.53
N PHE A 68 2.52 -18.80 8.66
CA PHE A 68 1.58 -17.71 8.84
C PHE A 68 0.68 -17.94 10.05
N GLN A 69 0.21 -19.16 10.28
CA GLN A 69 -0.58 -19.50 11.47
C GLN A 69 0.19 -19.27 12.78
N GLY A 70 1.52 -19.42 12.77
CA GLY A 70 2.38 -18.98 13.86
C GLY A 70 2.36 -17.46 14.05
N PHE A 71 2.54 -16.71 12.97
CA PHE A 71 2.48 -15.24 12.98
C PHE A 71 1.09 -14.69 13.34
N ALA A 72 0.00 -15.37 12.96
CA ALA A 72 -1.38 -14.98 13.25
C ALA A 72 -1.64 -14.78 14.76
N LYS A 73 -0.88 -15.46 15.61
CA LYS A 73 -0.94 -15.31 17.07
C LYS A 73 -0.40 -13.95 17.57
N GLU A 74 0.43 -13.28 16.76
CA GLU A 74 1.03 -11.98 17.06
C GLU A 74 0.11 -10.80 16.68
N VAL A 75 -1.00 -11.05 15.98
CA VAL A 75 -1.90 -10.01 15.47
C VAL A 75 -3.37 -10.35 15.74
N VAL A 76 -4.27 -9.41 15.44
CA VAL A 76 -5.70 -9.70 15.26
C VAL A 76 -5.99 -9.81 13.77
N LEU A 77 -6.72 -10.82 13.35
CA LEU A 77 -7.06 -11.05 11.94
C LEU A 77 -8.46 -10.50 11.65
N LEU A 78 -8.58 -9.70 10.59
CA LEU A 78 -9.83 -9.13 10.11
C LEU A 78 -9.96 -9.37 8.60
N GLU A 79 -11.04 -10.01 8.18
CA GLU A 79 -11.40 -10.18 6.78
C GLU A 79 -12.54 -9.22 6.41
N LEU A 80 -12.34 -8.46 5.34
CA LEU A 80 -13.35 -7.64 4.68
C LEU A 80 -13.54 -8.17 3.26
N ASP A 81 -14.55 -9.02 3.10
CA ASP A 81 -14.81 -9.69 1.83
C ASP A 81 -15.72 -8.86 0.89
N PHE A 82 -15.44 -8.98 -0.40
CA PHE A 82 -16.12 -8.31 -1.52
C PHE A 82 -16.54 -9.35 -2.57
N PRO A 83 -17.50 -10.24 -2.25
CA PRO A 83 -17.98 -11.24 -3.19
C PRO A 83 -18.71 -10.59 -4.37
N LYS A 84 -18.74 -11.27 -5.52
CA LYS A 84 -19.50 -10.84 -6.70
C LYS A 84 -20.70 -11.72 -7.01
N GLN A 85 -20.62 -12.99 -6.63
CA GLN A 85 -21.63 -14.01 -6.90
C GLN A 85 -22.41 -14.36 -5.64
N THR A 86 -21.74 -14.33 -4.49
CA THR A 86 -22.31 -14.66 -3.19
C THR A 86 -23.03 -13.44 -2.60
N PRO A 87 -24.34 -13.53 -2.29
CA PRO A 87 -25.05 -12.45 -1.65
C PRO A 87 -24.45 -12.10 -0.29
N GLN A 88 -24.22 -10.81 -0.06
CA GLN A 88 -23.75 -10.27 1.22
C GLN A 88 -24.82 -9.33 1.81
N PRO A 89 -25.06 -9.33 3.13
CA PRO A 89 -25.97 -8.36 3.73
C PRO A 89 -25.58 -6.93 3.38
N LYS A 90 -26.54 -6.08 2.98
CA LYS A 90 -26.29 -4.70 2.51
C LYS A 90 -25.51 -3.85 3.51
N GLU A 91 -25.75 -4.06 4.80
CA GLU A 91 -25.03 -3.43 5.91
C GLU A 91 -23.52 -3.76 5.86
N VAL A 92 -23.20 -5.04 5.67
CA VAL A 92 -21.82 -5.55 5.59
C VAL A 92 -21.15 -5.01 4.33
N GLU A 93 -21.85 -5.03 3.21
CA GLU A 93 -21.35 -4.52 1.93
C GLU A 93 -21.04 -3.02 2.00
N ALA A 94 -21.94 -2.21 2.54
CA ALA A 94 -21.75 -0.77 2.71
C ALA A 94 -20.55 -0.47 3.63
N ARG A 95 -20.48 -1.15 4.78
CA ARG A 95 -19.36 -1.03 5.73
C ARG A 95 -18.03 -1.42 5.09
N ASN A 96 -17.97 -2.54 4.36
CA ASN A 96 -16.74 -2.99 3.71
C ASN A 96 -16.31 -1.97 2.64
N ARG A 97 -17.23 -1.44 1.84
CA ARG A 97 -16.94 -0.36 0.88
C ARG A 97 -16.43 0.93 1.54
N GLU A 98 -16.98 1.31 2.69
CA GLU A 98 -16.49 2.46 3.45
C GLU A 98 -15.04 2.25 3.90
N TRP A 99 -14.71 1.05 4.40
CA TRP A 99 -13.35 0.69 4.77
C TRP A 99 -12.41 0.67 3.57
N ALA A 100 -12.81 0.08 2.44
CA ALA A 100 -12.01 0.11 1.23
C ALA A 100 -11.76 1.54 0.75
N LYS A 101 -12.77 2.43 0.83
CA LYS A 101 -12.61 3.85 0.52
C LYS A 101 -11.64 4.53 1.49
N ARG A 102 -11.78 4.31 2.81
CA ARG A 102 -10.92 4.90 3.84
C ARG A 102 -9.44 4.59 3.64
N TYR A 103 -9.13 3.36 3.25
CA TYR A 103 -7.74 2.92 3.03
C TYR A 103 -7.33 2.93 1.56
N GLU A 104 -8.15 3.53 0.69
CA GLU A 104 -7.92 3.62 -0.75
C GLU A 104 -7.59 2.28 -1.41
N VAL A 105 -8.30 1.23 -1.00
CA VAL A 105 -8.17 -0.13 -1.54
C VAL A 105 -8.84 -0.17 -2.92
N GLN A 106 -8.03 -0.39 -3.95
CA GLN A 106 -8.48 -0.42 -5.34
C GLN A 106 -8.52 -1.83 -5.95
N ARG A 107 -7.88 -2.81 -5.31
CA ARG A 107 -7.70 -4.17 -5.83
C ARG A 107 -7.64 -5.20 -4.71
N PHE A 108 -7.80 -6.46 -5.08
CA PHE A 108 -7.74 -7.60 -4.17
C PHE A 108 -6.66 -8.61 -4.62
N PRO A 109 -5.99 -9.31 -3.69
CA PRO A 109 -6.03 -9.06 -2.26
C PRO A 109 -5.23 -7.80 -1.90
N THR A 110 -5.69 -7.06 -0.89
CA THR A 110 -4.89 -6.04 -0.21
C THR A 110 -4.80 -6.40 1.26
N VAL A 111 -3.58 -6.53 1.78
CA VAL A 111 -3.33 -6.82 3.19
C VAL A 111 -2.79 -5.55 3.85
N LEU A 112 -3.48 -5.06 4.87
CA LEU A 112 -3.05 -3.92 5.68
C LEU A 112 -2.64 -4.39 7.07
N LEU A 113 -1.60 -3.77 7.61
CA LEU A 113 -1.35 -3.74 9.05
C LEU A 113 -1.81 -2.38 9.56
N ILE A 114 -2.72 -2.36 10.52
CA ILE A 114 -3.22 -1.15 11.18
C ILE A 114 -3.09 -1.28 12.69
N ASP A 115 -2.98 -0.16 13.38
CA ASP A 115 -3.09 -0.13 14.84
C ASP A 115 -4.55 -0.17 15.32
N HIS A 116 -4.75 -0.15 16.64
CA HIS A 116 -6.08 -0.20 17.24
C HIS A 116 -6.92 1.09 17.04
N GLU A 117 -6.36 2.15 16.47
CA GLU A 117 -7.06 3.38 16.09
C GLU A 117 -7.39 3.41 14.58
N GLY A 118 -6.94 2.40 13.84
CA GLY A 118 -7.08 2.31 12.40
C GLY A 118 -6.07 3.17 11.63
N SER A 119 -4.93 3.50 12.25
CA SER A 119 -3.81 4.13 11.56
C SER A 119 -2.96 3.06 10.88
N GLU A 120 -2.60 3.29 9.62
CA GLU A 120 -1.86 2.31 8.83
C GLU A 120 -0.38 2.23 9.23
N ILE A 121 0.07 1.02 9.56
CA ILE A 121 1.46 0.65 9.81
C ILE A 121 2.17 0.36 8.47
N GLY A 122 1.54 -0.45 7.63
CA GLY A 122 2.05 -0.85 6.33
C GLY A 122 1.02 -1.64 5.54
N ARG A 123 1.32 -1.91 4.26
CA ARG A 123 0.44 -2.67 3.36
C ARG A 123 1.25 -3.56 2.42
N MET A 124 0.64 -4.66 2.00
CA MET A 124 1.19 -5.59 1.02
C MET A 124 0.07 -6.12 0.11
N GLY A 125 0.46 -6.63 -1.06
CA GLY A 125 -0.42 -7.45 -1.90
C GLY A 125 -0.07 -8.93 -1.76
N TYR A 126 -0.50 -9.74 -2.72
CA TYR A 126 0.10 -11.05 -2.95
C TYR A 126 1.51 -10.88 -3.54
N GLU A 127 2.46 -11.65 -3.04
CA GLU A 127 3.83 -11.69 -3.54
C GLU A 127 4.31 -13.14 -3.61
N GLN A 128 5.05 -13.48 -4.67
CA GLN A 128 5.68 -14.78 -4.80
C GLN A 128 6.79 -14.98 -3.74
N GLY A 129 7.01 -16.23 -3.33
CA GLY A 129 8.04 -16.60 -2.35
C GLY A 129 7.51 -17.31 -1.10
N GLY A 130 6.20 -17.56 -1.03
CA GLY A 130 5.57 -18.37 0.03
C GLY A 130 5.51 -17.70 1.40
N ALA A 131 4.98 -18.46 2.37
CA ALA A 131 4.65 -17.97 3.70
C ALA A 131 5.85 -17.39 4.47
N ASP A 132 7.04 -17.99 4.39
CA ASP A 132 8.21 -17.54 5.13
C ASP A 132 8.66 -16.13 4.70
N SER A 133 8.77 -15.92 3.38
CA SER A 133 9.09 -14.62 2.79
C SER A 133 8.04 -13.58 3.14
N TYR A 134 6.76 -13.95 3.08
CA TYR A 134 5.64 -13.06 3.37
C TYR A 134 5.64 -12.62 4.84
N VAL A 135 5.75 -13.57 5.78
CA VAL A 135 5.78 -13.30 7.22
C VAL A 135 7.02 -12.48 7.60
N ALA A 136 8.18 -12.74 6.99
CA ALA A 136 9.37 -11.92 7.21
C ALA A 136 9.13 -10.44 6.87
N LYS A 137 8.41 -10.17 5.77
CA LYS A 137 8.05 -8.80 5.35
C LYS A 137 7.02 -8.17 6.29
N LEU A 138 6.00 -8.91 6.71
CA LEU A 138 5.04 -8.43 7.72
C LEU A 138 5.76 -8.02 9.02
N ARG A 139 6.68 -8.86 9.51
CA ARG A 139 7.48 -8.54 10.70
C ARG A 139 8.40 -7.33 10.48
N ALA A 140 8.96 -7.15 9.28
CA ALA A 140 9.75 -5.96 8.95
C ALA A 140 8.88 -4.69 9.02
N LEU A 141 7.68 -4.70 8.42
CA LEU A 141 6.72 -3.60 8.49
C LEU A 141 6.35 -3.27 9.95
N LEU A 142 6.11 -4.27 10.78
CA LEU A 142 5.84 -4.07 12.21
C LEU A 142 7.03 -3.46 12.94
N LYS A 143 8.24 -3.97 12.73
CA LYS A 143 9.47 -3.43 13.35
C LYS A 143 9.65 -1.94 13.03
N GLU A 144 9.42 -1.57 11.77
CA GLU A 144 9.60 -0.20 11.30
C GLU A 144 8.47 0.74 11.70
N GLY A 145 7.23 0.25 11.70
CA GLY A 145 6.04 1.09 11.73
C GLY A 145 5.14 0.92 12.96
N PHE A 146 5.37 -0.05 13.84
CA PHE A 146 4.55 -0.28 15.04
C PHE A 146 5.36 -0.03 16.32
N ASP A 147 4.75 0.67 17.28
CA ASP A 147 5.29 0.84 18.62
C ASP A 147 4.56 -0.09 19.60
N ALA A 148 5.21 -1.19 19.96
CA ALA A 148 4.66 -2.18 20.88
C ALA A 148 4.42 -1.64 22.30
N LYS A 149 5.06 -0.53 22.70
CA LYS A 149 4.81 0.08 24.03
C LYS A 149 3.46 0.77 24.08
N THR A 150 3.13 1.49 23.01
CA THR A 150 1.91 2.29 22.91
C THR A 150 0.76 1.54 22.22
N GLY A 151 1.06 0.49 21.45
CA GLY A 151 0.10 -0.20 20.62
C GLY A 151 -0.32 0.59 19.37
N LYS A 152 0.48 1.59 18.98
CA LYS A 152 0.15 2.55 17.91
C LYS A 152 1.08 2.45 16.72
N ALA A 153 0.60 2.90 15.56
CA ALA A 153 1.41 3.13 14.39
C ALA A 153 2.34 4.31 14.62
N LYS A 154 3.62 4.15 14.25
CA LYS A 154 4.59 5.24 14.21
C LYS A 154 4.21 6.19 13.07
N PRO A 155 4.47 7.51 13.19
CA PRO A 155 4.22 8.46 12.10
C PRO A 155 4.94 8.05 10.82
N LYS A 156 4.22 7.93 9.70
CA LYS A 156 4.82 7.65 8.40
C LYS A 156 5.63 8.89 7.94
N PRO A 157 6.88 8.73 7.50
CA PRO A 157 7.62 9.82 6.91
C PRO A 157 6.96 10.21 5.59
N LYS A 158 6.90 11.50 5.28
CA LYS A 158 6.38 11.99 4.00
C LYS A 158 7.57 12.37 3.11
N PRO A 159 7.64 11.88 1.86
CA PRO A 159 8.60 12.41 0.90
C PRO A 159 8.31 13.89 0.64
N THR A 160 9.37 14.69 0.48
CA THR A 160 9.26 16.08 0.06
C THR A 160 9.46 16.13 -1.44
N TRP A 161 8.39 16.44 -2.17
CA TRP A 161 8.41 16.63 -3.61
C TRP A 161 8.45 18.12 -3.93
N THR A 162 9.34 18.54 -4.83
CA THR A 162 9.18 19.83 -5.52
C THR A 162 8.31 19.62 -6.76
N THR A 163 7.60 20.66 -7.18
CA THR A 163 6.87 20.71 -8.45
C THR A 163 7.55 21.63 -9.47
N SER A 164 8.66 22.27 -9.08
CA SER A 164 9.41 23.20 -9.93
C SER A 164 10.56 22.47 -10.60
N TRP A 165 10.54 22.45 -11.94
CA TRP A 165 11.66 21.92 -12.72
C TRP A 165 12.96 22.66 -12.43
N GLN A 166 12.87 24.00 -12.33
CA GLN A 166 14.03 24.84 -12.08
C GLN A 166 14.65 24.58 -10.70
N GLU A 167 13.81 24.40 -9.67
CA GLU A 167 14.27 24.05 -8.33
C GLU A 167 14.95 22.67 -8.31
N ALA A 168 14.33 21.67 -8.94
CA ALA A 168 14.90 20.33 -9.03
C ALA A 168 16.27 20.32 -9.73
N VAL A 169 16.40 21.08 -10.82
CA VAL A 169 17.67 21.26 -11.53
C VAL A 169 18.71 21.98 -10.67
N ALA A 170 18.32 23.07 -10.00
CA ALA A 170 19.23 23.81 -9.13
C ALA A 170 19.75 22.94 -7.97
N GLU A 171 18.87 22.19 -7.32
CA GLU A 171 19.24 21.27 -6.24
C GLU A 171 20.09 20.10 -6.75
N SER A 172 19.77 19.57 -7.93
CA SER A 172 20.56 18.54 -8.60
C SER A 172 21.97 19.02 -8.91
N LYS A 173 22.14 20.25 -9.44
CA LYS A 173 23.47 20.84 -9.67
C LYS A 173 24.26 21.05 -8.38
N ALA A 174 23.60 21.55 -7.34
CA ALA A 174 24.26 21.84 -6.06
C ALA A 174 24.67 20.58 -5.29
N SER A 175 23.82 19.56 -5.28
CA SER A 175 24.05 18.32 -4.53
C SER A 175 24.72 17.22 -5.36
N GLY A 176 24.71 17.38 -6.69
CA GLY A 176 25.03 16.37 -7.69
C GLY A 176 24.02 15.22 -7.79
N LYS A 177 22.90 15.23 -7.03
CA LYS A 177 21.91 14.13 -6.99
C LYS A 177 21.13 14.03 -8.29
N VAL A 178 20.73 12.80 -8.64
CA VAL A 178 19.87 12.51 -9.79
C VAL A 178 18.45 13.03 -9.49
N ILE A 179 17.80 13.64 -10.47
CA ILE A 179 16.38 13.99 -10.37
C ILE A 179 15.55 12.75 -10.70
N LEU A 180 14.69 12.34 -9.77
CA LEU A 180 13.62 11.37 -9.99
C LEU A 180 12.35 12.17 -10.30
N ALA A 181 12.02 12.27 -11.59
CA ALA A 181 10.83 12.98 -12.08
C ALA A 181 9.68 11.98 -12.24
N ASP A 182 8.65 12.12 -11.42
CA ASP A 182 7.42 11.31 -11.48
C ASP A 182 6.35 12.03 -12.29
N PHE A 183 6.10 11.53 -13.50
CA PHE A 183 4.96 11.93 -14.31
C PHE A 183 3.75 11.13 -13.81
N THR A 184 2.78 11.83 -13.24
CA THR A 184 1.67 11.21 -12.48
C THR A 184 0.32 11.87 -12.76
N GLY A 185 -0.75 11.12 -12.53
CA GLY A 185 -2.12 11.63 -12.58
C GLY A 185 -2.80 11.44 -11.21
N SER A 186 -2.61 12.39 -10.31
CA SER A 186 -2.82 12.20 -8.86
C SER A 186 -4.25 11.86 -8.45
N ASP A 187 -5.26 12.21 -9.25
CA ASP A 187 -6.68 11.99 -8.92
C ASP A 187 -7.36 10.89 -9.76
N TRP A 188 -6.89 10.61 -10.98
CA TRP A 188 -7.54 9.67 -11.91
C TRP A 188 -6.72 8.40 -12.19
N CYS A 189 -5.39 8.44 -12.10
CA CYS A 189 -4.52 7.32 -12.46
C CYS A 189 -4.39 6.31 -11.29
N GLY A 190 -5.04 5.14 -11.40
CA GLY A 190 -4.98 4.09 -10.38
C GLY A 190 -3.58 3.52 -10.16
N TRP A 191 -2.81 3.30 -11.23
CA TRP A 191 -1.44 2.80 -11.15
C TRP A 191 -0.47 3.81 -10.53
N CYS A 192 -0.70 5.11 -10.73
CA CYS A 192 0.07 6.18 -10.12
C CYS A 192 -0.17 6.22 -8.60
N LYS A 193 -1.43 6.21 -8.19
CA LYS A 193 -1.82 6.11 -6.76
C LYS A 193 -1.22 4.85 -6.10
N ARG A 194 -1.15 3.75 -6.84
CA ARG A 194 -0.51 2.53 -6.35
C ARG A 194 1.00 2.66 -6.21
N LEU A 195 1.69 3.22 -7.20
CA LEU A 195 3.14 3.46 -7.10
C LEU A 195 3.46 4.32 -5.87
N HIS A 196 2.67 5.37 -5.64
CA HIS A 196 2.80 6.21 -4.46
C HIS A 196 2.58 5.42 -3.17
N ALA A 197 1.49 4.65 -3.08
CA ALA A 197 1.16 3.90 -1.86
C ALA A 197 2.12 2.73 -1.56
N GLU A 198 2.54 1.99 -2.58
CA GLU A 198 3.38 0.79 -2.44
C GLU A 198 4.88 1.08 -2.47
N VAL A 199 5.30 2.24 -2.98
CA VAL A 199 6.72 2.60 -3.10
C VAL A 199 6.97 3.96 -2.45
N PHE A 200 6.48 5.06 -3.02
CA PHE A 200 6.99 6.39 -2.65
C PHE A 200 6.63 6.86 -1.24
N ASN A 201 5.53 6.38 -0.68
CA ASN A 201 5.08 6.70 0.68
C ASN A 201 5.56 5.69 1.73
N THR A 202 6.46 4.77 1.35
CA THR A 202 7.05 3.80 2.28
C THR A 202 8.27 4.37 2.99
N ARG A 203 8.52 3.90 4.22
CA ARG A 203 9.70 4.29 5.00
C ARG A 203 11.00 3.99 4.27
N GLU A 204 11.08 2.82 3.65
CA GLU A 204 12.25 2.36 2.89
C GLU A 204 12.56 3.33 1.73
N PHE A 205 11.56 3.67 0.92
CA PHE A 205 11.77 4.62 -0.18
C PHE A 205 12.13 6.02 0.31
N VAL A 206 11.42 6.56 1.31
CA VAL A 206 11.69 7.92 1.80
C VAL A 206 13.12 8.02 2.36
N ALA A 207 13.57 6.99 3.08
CA ALA A 207 14.95 6.93 3.59
C ALA A 207 15.96 6.86 2.44
N TRP A 208 15.71 6.03 1.42
CA TRP A 208 16.57 5.93 0.24
C TRP A 208 16.60 7.25 -0.55
N ALA A 209 15.43 7.84 -0.81
CA ALA A 209 15.28 9.01 -1.65
C ALA A 209 16.03 10.22 -1.07
N LYS A 210 15.89 10.45 0.24
CA LYS A 210 16.59 11.51 0.97
C LYS A 210 18.09 11.53 0.69
N GLU A 211 18.71 10.35 0.58
CA GLU A 211 20.15 10.19 0.43
C GLU A 211 20.62 10.09 -1.04
N ARG A 212 19.71 9.95 -2.00
CA ARG A 212 20.07 9.50 -3.36
C ARG A 212 19.53 10.36 -4.49
N VAL A 213 18.34 10.93 -4.35
CA VAL A 213 17.65 11.61 -5.46
C VAL A 213 17.00 12.91 -5.01
N ILE A 214 16.73 13.78 -5.99
CA ILE A 214 15.81 14.92 -5.86
C ILE A 214 14.45 14.46 -6.39
N LEU A 215 13.41 14.63 -5.60
CA LEU A 215 12.06 14.20 -5.95
C LEU A 215 11.30 15.34 -6.63
N LEU A 216 10.98 15.16 -7.91
CA LEU A 216 10.21 16.11 -8.72
C LEU A 216 8.87 15.47 -9.11
N GLU A 217 7.76 16.09 -8.73
CA GLU A 217 6.42 15.67 -9.13
C GLU A 217 5.93 16.51 -10.32
N LEU A 218 5.57 15.83 -11.41
CA LEU A 218 4.98 16.40 -12.60
C LEU A 218 3.56 15.84 -12.74
N ASP A 219 2.62 16.45 -12.00
CA ASP A 219 1.23 16.00 -11.93
C ASP A 219 0.37 16.53 -13.08
N PHE A 220 -0.53 15.68 -13.58
CA PHE A 220 -1.52 15.93 -14.63
C PHE A 220 -2.93 15.63 -14.07
N PRO A 221 -3.44 16.42 -13.12
CA PRO A 221 -4.73 16.15 -12.49
C PRO A 221 -5.91 16.41 -13.43
N SER A 222 -7.01 15.67 -13.25
CA SER A 222 -8.24 15.86 -14.04
C SER A 222 -9.29 16.73 -13.34
N ARG A 223 -9.30 16.72 -12.00
CA ARG A 223 -10.33 17.38 -11.18
C ARG A 223 -9.74 18.46 -10.28
N LYS A 224 -8.46 18.34 -9.90
CA LYS A 224 -7.76 19.35 -9.11
C LYS A 224 -7.33 20.52 -10.00
N LYS A 225 -7.47 21.75 -9.49
CA LYS A 225 -6.88 22.93 -10.12
C LYS A 225 -5.37 22.91 -9.91
N GLN A 226 -4.63 23.25 -10.97
CA GLN A 226 -3.18 23.44 -10.95
C GLN A 226 -2.89 24.85 -11.50
N PRO A 227 -1.92 25.59 -10.94
CA PRO A 227 -1.47 26.86 -11.51
C PRO A 227 -1.09 26.71 -12.99
N ASP A 228 -1.43 27.70 -13.81
CA ASP A 228 -1.23 27.64 -15.26
C ASP A 228 0.26 27.50 -15.61
N GLU A 229 1.15 28.12 -14.83
CA GLU A 229 2.59 28.02 -15.01
C GLU A 229 3.10 26.59 -14.81
N LEU A 230 2.59 25.90 -13.78
CA LEU A 230 2.94 24.50 -13.54
C LEU A 230 2.36 23.58 -14.62
N LYS A 231 1.14 23.88 -15.07
CA LYS A 231 0.52 23.12 -16.15
C LYS A 231 1.32 23.24 -17.44
N THR A 232 1.69 24.46 -17.85
CA THR A 232 2.54 24.70 -19.03
C THR A 232 3.90 24.03 -18.90
N GLN A 233 4.58 24.16 -17.76
CA GLN A 233 5.83 23.46 -17.48
C GLN A 233 5.69 21.95 -17.66
N ASN A 234 4.65 21.36 -17.06
CA ASN A 234 4.43 19.92 -17.10
C ASN A 234 4.15 19.43 -18.52
N GLU A 235 3.32 20.16 -19.29
CA GLU A 235 3.03 19.86 -20.70
C GLU A 235 4.29 19.97 -21.59
N GLU A 236 5.14 20.97 -21.36
CA GLU A 236 6.42 21.11 -22.07
C GLU A 236 7.37 19.95 -21.77
N LEU A 237 7.51 19.57 -20.50
CA LEU A 237 8.35 18.43 -20.10
C LEU A 237 7.77 17.11 -20.61
N GLN A 238 6.44 16.95 -20.62
CA GLN A 238 5.77 15.79 -21.20
C GLN A 238 6.15 15.61 -22.66
N LYS A 239 6.07 16.69 -23.45
CA LYS A 239 6.43 16.71 -24.88
C LYS A 239 7.92 16.47 -25.06
N ARG A 240 8.77 17.18 -24.30
CA ARG A 240 10.24 17.09 -24.38
C ARG A 240 10.74 15.66 -24.19
N TYR A 241 10.16 14.93 -23.24
CA TYR A 241 10.58 13.56 -22.93
C TYR A 241 9.73 12.48 -23.60
N GLY A 242 8.73 12.84 -24.41
CA GLY A 242 7.85 11.89 -25.10
C GLY A 242 7.11 10.99 -24.11
N ILE A 243 6.44 11.57 -23.11
CA ILE A 243 5.66 10.81 -22.13
C ILE A 243 4.27 10.52 -22.70
N GLU A 244 4.02 9.25 -23.03
CA GLU A 244 2.77 8.78 -23.63
C GLU A 244 1.80 8.15 -22.62
N GLY A 245 2.26 7.85 -21.39
CA GLY A 245 1.46 7.15 -20.39
C GLY A 245 1.95 7.35 -18.96
N PHE A 246 1.07 7.02 -18.01
CA PHE A 246 1.28 7.23 -16.58
C PHE A 246 1.09 5.92 -15.78
N PRO A 247 1.85 5.70 -14.70
CA PRO A 247 2.99 6.51 -14.26
C PRO A 247 4.22 6.28 -15.15
N THR A 248 4.95 7.35 -15.46
CA THR A 248 6.31 7.25 -16.02
C THR A 248 7.26 7.96 -15.07
N VAL A 249 8.33 7.27 -14.68
CA VAL A 249 9.37 7.84 -13.82
C VAL A 249 10.65 7.97 -14.62
N LEU A 250 11.21 9.18 -14.68
CA LEU A 250 12.52 9.42 -15.29
C LEU A 250 13.57 9.65 -14.21
N LEU A 251 14.74 9.07 -14.43
CA LEU A 251 15.96 9.38 -13.69
C LEU A 251 16.80 10.29 -14.60
N LEU A 252 16.99 11.53 -14.20
CA LEU A 252 17.63 12.57 -14.99
C LEU A 252 18.89 13.10 -14.31
N ASP A 253 19.90 13.48 -15.08
CA ASP A 253 21.00 14.30 -14.58
C ASP A 253 20.61 15.78 -14.46
N ALA A 254 21.55 16.60 -14.01
CA ALA A 254 21.35 18.02 -13.75
C ALA A 254 21.15 18.86 -15.03
N GLU A 255 21.48 18.29 -16.19
CA GLU A 255 21.27 18.86 -17.52
C GLU A 255 19.91 18.43 -18.12
N GLY A 256 19.20 17.51 -17.46
CA GLY A 256 17.94 16.94 -17.92
C GLY A 256 18.12 15.84 -18.97
N LYS A 257 19.29 15.21 -19.04
CA LYS A 257 19.48 14.00 -19.87
C LYS A 257 18.88 12.80 -19.13
N ILE A 258 18.21 11.93 -19.89
CA ILE A 258 17.68 10.67 -19.35
C ILE A 258 18.83 9.71 -19.05
N LEU A 259 18.96 9.36 -17.77
CA LEU A 259 19.83 8.28 -17.29
C LEU A 259 19.07 6.96 -17.22
N GLY A 260 17.76 7.01 -16.94
CA GLY A 260 16.91 5.83 -16.87
C GLY A 260 15.42 6.18 -16.95
N ARG A 261 14.62 5.21 -17.36
CA ARG A 261 13.15 5.29 -17.41
C ARG A 261 12.56 4.07 -16.72
N SER A 262 11.61 4.31 -15.82
CA SER A 262 10.88 3.30 -15.06
C SER A 262 9.40 3.69 -14.97
N GLY A 263 8.64 2.97 -14.15
CA GLY A 263 7.21 3.18 -13.93
C GLY A 263 6.74 2.38 -12.72
N TYR A 264 5.49 1.91 -12.76
CA TYR A 264 5.01 0.99 -11.73
C TYR A 264 5.66 -0.40 -11.90
N LEU A 265 6.23 -0.92 -10.81
CA LEU A 265 6.74 -2.29 -10.72
C LEU A 265 6.15 -2.98 -9.49
N PRO A 266 5.71 -4.26 -9.61
CA PRO A 266 5.31 -5.04 -8.45
C PRO A 266 6.52 -5.38 -7.57
N GLY A 267 6.27 -5.69 -6.29
CA GLY A 267 7.31 -6.08 -5.32
C GLY A 267 7.76 -4.97 -4.37
N GLY A 268 7.04 -3.86 -4.32
CA GLY A 268 7.21 -2.80 -3.32
C GLY A 268 8.51 -1.99 -3.48
N PRO A 269 8.92 -1.26 -2.44
CA PRO A 269 10.01 -0.29 -2.54
C PRO A 269 11.35 -0.95 -2.84
N LYS A 270 11.63 -2.12 -2.27
CA LYS A 270 12.87 -2.86 -2.51
C LYS A 270 13.06 -3.23 -3.99
N ALA A 271 12.02 -3.77 -4.63
CA ALA A 271 12.09 -4.15 -6.05
C ALA A 271 12.23 -2.91 -6.94
N TRP A 272 11.49 -1.85 -6.63
CA TRP A 272 11.53 -0.61 -7.38
C TRP A 272 12.90 0.10 -7.26
N ILE A 273 13.45 0.20 -6.05
CA ILE A 273 14.79 0.78 -5.80
C ILE A 273 15.86 -0.04 -6.51
N LYS A 274 15.77 -1.38 -6.47
CA LYS A 274 16.71 -2.25 -7.20
C LYS A 274 16.70 -1.93 -8.69
N ASN A 275 15.52 -1.80 -9.30
CA ASN A 275 15.41 -1.40 -10.71
C ASN A 275 16.03 -0.01 -10.97
N ALA A 276 15.77 0.98 -10.12
CA ALA A 276 16.36 2.30 -10.25
C ALA A 276 17.91 2.26 -10.19
N VAL A 277 18.48 1.42 -9.32
CA VAL A 277 19.93 1.19 -9.22
C VAL A 277 20.48 0.46 -10.44
N GLU A 278 19.76 -0.51 -11.00
CA GLU A 278 20.17 -1.20 -12.23
C GLU A 278 20.20 -0.26 -13.44
N LEU A 279 19.22 0.65 -13.53
CA LEU A 279 19.17 1.70 -14.55
C LEU A 279 20.29 2.74 -14.36
N VAL A 280 20.55 3.13 -13.11
CA VAL A 280 21.55 4.14 -12.76
C VAL A 280 22.43 3.61 -11.62
N PRO A 281 23.51 2.85 -11.93
CA PRO A 281 24.35 2.20 -10.92
C PRO A 281 24.93 3.12 -9.84
N ALA A 282 25.10 4.41 -10.14
CA ALA A 282 25.53 5.42 -9.17
C ALA A 282 24.57 5.56 -7.98
N LEU A 283 23.29 5.23 -8.12
CA LEU A 283 22.30 5.27 -7.03
C LEU A 283 22.52 4.17 -5.98
N GLY A 284 23.26 3.11 -6.32
CA GLY A 284 23.58 2.00 -5.40
C GLY A 284 24.75 2.31 -4.46
N LYS A 285 25.57 3.31 -4.78
CA LYS A 285 26.74 3.69 -3.97
C LYS A 285 26.34 4.80 -2.99
N ALA A 286 26.70 4.66 -1.72
CA ALA A 286 26.70 5.82 -0.83
C ALA A 286 27.67 6.83 -1.41
N ARG A 287 27.24 8.09 -1.61
CA ARG A 287 28.21 9.15 -1.89
C ARG A 287 29.22 9.14 -0.76
N ALA A 288 30.51 9.18 -1.10
CA ALA A 288 31.50 9.59 -0.13
C ALA A 288 30.98 10.90 0.45
N ARG A 289 30.74 10.93 1.77
CA ARG A 289 30.47 12.20 2.42
C ARG A 289 31.72 13.02 2.14
N ASP A 290 31.59 14.07 1.36
CA ASP A 290 32.60 15.12 1.38
C ASP A 290 32.55 15.66 2.81
N SER A 291 33.44 15.12 3.65
CA SER A 291 33.80 15.68 4.93
C SER A 291 34.44 17.03 4.64
N LYS A 292 33.60 18.06 4.53
CA LYS A 292 34.01 19.43 4.72
C LYS A 292 33.72 19.79 6.17
N GLU A 293 34.82 19.78 6.92
CA GLU A 293 35.19 20.54 8.14
C GLU A 293 34.06 21.05 9.05
#